data_AF-A0A2M8PQH0-F1
#
_entry.id   AF-A0A2M8PQH0-F1
#
_cell.length_a   1.000
_cell.length_b   1.000
_cell.length_c   1.000
_cell.angle_alpha   90.00
_cell.angle_beta   90.00
_cell.angle_gamma   90.00
#
_symmetry.space_group_name_H-M   'P 1'
#
loop_
_entity.id
_entity.type
_entity.pdbx_description
1 polymer ?
#
loop_
_entity_poly.entity_id
_entity_poly.type
_entity_poly.pdbx_seq_one_letter_code
_entity_poly.pdbx_strand_id
1 'polypeptide(L)'
;MFALGIAMVSRVDNYSGDLTHILFGQIFDVSTADLHLTTIFSLVTIGIIIIFYKEFLVISFDVVLAQTLQMPTEFFRYLLLILMAITIVVSLQIVGIALMLALLVTPAATASLITHRLNRMMILSALIGAASSILGFYVSYHFDIATGPSIVLVSTACFILIFAEQSFIEYAQVVISRFIYWLQHLRTHRAQSTKLS
;
A
#
# COMPACT_ATOMS: atom_id res chain seq x y z
N MET A 1 -12.91 -6.23 -16.96
CA MET A 1 -14.26 -6.58 -16.48
C MET A 1 -15.00 -5.37 -15.91
N PHE A 2 -14.45 -4.63 -14.94
CA PHE A 2 -15.10 -3.43 -14.37
C PHE A 2 -15.46 -2.35 -15.41
N ALA A 3 -14.54 -2.02 -16.31
CA ALA A 3 -14.78 -1.06 -17.40
C ALA A 3 -15.91 -1.48 -18.37
N LEU A 4 -16.09 -2.79 -18.58
CA LEU A 4 -17.18 -3.32 -19.42
C LEU A 4 -18.55 -3.15 -18.73
N GLY A 5 -18.60 -3.36 -17.41
CA GLY A 5 -19.80 -3.15 -16.60
C GLY A 5 -20.24 -1.68 -16.59
N ILE A 6 -19.30 -0.75 -16.36
CA ILE A 6 -19.59 0.70 -16.47
C ILE A 6 -20.02 1.07 -17.89
N ALA A 7 -19.37 0.53 -18.92
CA ALA A 7 -19.76 0.81 -20.31
C ALA A 7 -21.19 0.35 -20.65
N MET A 8 -21.67 -0.76 -20.08
CA MET A 8 -23.07 -1.19 -20.26
C MET A 8 -24.05 -0.30 -19.47
N VAL A 9 -23.73 0.07 -18.23
CA VAL A 9 -24.59 0.93 -17.39
C VAL A 9 -24.65 2.36 -17.92
N SER A 10 -23.54 2.88 -18.44
CA SER A 10 -23.45 4.22 -19.02
C SER A 10 -24.31 4.44 -20.27
N ARG A 11 -24.84 3.37 -20.87
CA ARG A 11 -25.80 3.45 -21.99
C ARG A 11 -27.26 3.69 -21.55
N VAL A 12 -27.52 3.70 -20.24
CA VAL A 12 -28.85 3.99 -19.68
C VAL A 12 -28.89 5.46 -19.27
N ASP A 13 -29.66 6.26 -20.01
CA ASP A 13 -29.64 7.74 -20.07
C ASP A 13 -29.92 8.51 -18.75
N ASN A 14 -30.06 7.86 -17.59
CA ASN A 14 -30.44 8.51 -16.33
C ASN A 14 -29.47 8.29 -15.14
N TYR A 15 -28.26 7.77 -15.36
CA TYR A 15 -27.33 7.42 -14.26
C TYR A 15 -26.00 8.20 -14.18
N SER A 16 -25.75 9.17 -15.07
CA SER A 16 -24.46 9.88 -15.16
C SER A 16 -24.08 10.69 -13.90
N GLY A 17 -25.06 11.18 -13.13
CA GLY A 17 -24.81 11.87 -11.86
C GLY A 17 -24.35 10.91 -10.74
N ASP A 18 -24.86 9.68 -10.74
CA ASP A 18 -24.61 8.68 -9.69
C ASP A 18 -23.25 7.99 -9.87
N LEU A 19 -22.80 7.80 -11.12
CA LEU A 19 -21.47 7.24 -11.44
C LEU A 19 -20.33 8.12 -10.90
N THR A 20 -20.49 9.44 -10.98
CA THR A 20 -19.50 10.40 -10.48
C THR A 20 -19.44 10.34 -8.94
N HIS A 21 -20.59 10.13 -8.29
CA HIS A 21 -20.70 9.89 -6.87
C HIS A 21 -20.00 8.59 -6.42
N ILE A 22 -20.16 7.51 -7.16
CA ILE A 22 -19.52 6.21 -6.86
C ILE A 22 -18.00 6.27 -7.09
N LEU A 23 -17.54 7.02 -8.09
CA LEU A 23 -16.12 7.14 -8.43
C LEU A 23 -15.35 8.04 -7.45
N PHE A 24 -15.94 9.16 -7.05
CA PHE A 24 -15.27 10.19 -6.23
C PHE A 24 -15.67 10.18 -4.76
N GLY A 25 -16.81 9.57 -4.42
CA GLY A 25 -17.37 9.58 -3.06
C GLY A 25 -17.84 10.97 -2.64
N GLN A 26 -18.88 11.04 -1.82
CA GLN A 26 -19.18 12.27 -1.06
C GLN A 26 -18.97 11.99 0.42
N ILE A 27 -17.80 12.40 0.92
CA ILE A 27 -17.43 12.26 2.33
C ILE A 27 -18.41 13.05 3.24
N PHE A 28 -19.12 14.02 2.66
CA PHE A 28 -20.10 14.85 3.35
C PHE A 28 -21.47 14.18 3.58
N ASP A 29 -21.79 13.07 2.91
CA ASP A 29 -23.09 12.39 3.03
C ASP A 29 -23.00 11.07 3.82
N VAL A 30 -21.96 10.92 4.64
CA VAL A 30 -21.76 9.73 5.47
C VAL A 30 -22.71 9.76 6.67
N SER A 31 -23.60 8.77 6.74
CA SER A 31 -24.50 8.60 7.88
C SER A 31 -23.74 8.11 9.12
N THR A 32 -24.24 8.44 10.31
CA THR A 32 -23.69 7.92 11.58
C THR A 32 -23.74 6.39 11.64
N ALA A 33 -24.71 5.77 10.97
CA ALA A 33 -24.79 4.31 10.84
C ALA A 33 -23.60 3.73 10.06
N ASP A 34 -23.17 4.37 8.97
CA ASP A 34 -22.06 3.91 8.13
C ASP A 34 -20.71 4.04 8.85
N LEU A 35 -20.55 5.09 9.67
CA LEU A 35 -19.40 5.26 10.56
C LEU A 35 -19.32 4.13 11.60
N HIS A 36 -20.43 3.76 12.23
CA HIS A 36 -20.45 2.67 13.20
C HIS A 36 -20.15 1.32 12.55
N LEU A 37 -20.76 1.03 11.40
CA LEU A 37 -20.48 -0.20 10.64
C LEU A 37 -19.00 -0.28 10.28
N THR A 38 -18.43 0.77 9.70
CA THR A 38 -17.01 0.78 9.29
C THR A 38 -16.07 0.66 10.48
N THR A 39 -16.39 1.31 11.59
CA THR A 39 -15.59 1.18 12.83
C THR A 39 -15.61 -0.26 13.34
N ILE A 40 -16.78 -0.91 13.39
CA ILE A 40 -16.90 -2.30 13.83
C ILE A 40 -16.14 -3.25 12.89
N PHE A 41 -16.35 -3.13 11.57
CA PHE A 41 -15.68 -3.97 10.59
C PHE A 41 -14.16 -3.79 10.61
N SER A 42 -13.67 -2.55 10.71
CA SER A 42 -12.23 -2.29 10.80
C SER A 42 -11.61 -2.90 12.07
N LEU A 43 -12.29 -2.79 13.23
CA LEU A 43 -11.84 -3.40 14.48
C LEU A 43 -11.82 -4.93 14.39
N VAL A 44 -12.84 -5.54 13.79
CA VAL A 44 -12.90 -6.99 13.57
C VAL A 44 -11.76 -7.44 12.66
N THR A 45 -11.53 -6.74 11.54
CA THR A 45 -10.41 -7.03 10.63
C THR A 45 -9.07 -6.93 11.34
N ILE A 46 -8.81 -5.85 12.08
CA ILE A 46 -7.57 -5.67 12.83
C ILE A 46 -7.42 -6.77 13.90
N GLY A 47 -8.48 -7.11 14.61
CA GLY A 47 -8.48 -8.17 15.61
C GLY A 47 -8.09 -9.54 15.03
N ILE A 48 -8.68 -9.91 13.88
CA ILE A 48 -8.36 -11.16 13.17
C ILE A 48 -6.89 -11.16 12.73
N ILE A 49 -6.39 -10.04 12.19
CA ILE A 49 -4.99 -9.90 11.77
C ILE A 49 -4.03 -10.09 12.95
N ILE A 50 -4.34 -9.52 14.12
CA ILE A 50 -3.49 -9.64 15.32
C ILE A 50 -3.49 -11.07 15.85
N ILE A 51 -4.66 -11.73 15.89
CA ILE A 51 -4.80 -13.11 16.38
C ILE A 51 -4.02 -14.09 15.48
N PHE A 52 -4.15 -13.97 14.16
CA PHE A 52 -3.55 -14.86 13.17
C PHE A 52 -2.26 -14.31 12.54
N TYR A 53 -1.57 -13.41 13.27
CA TYR A 53 -0.40 -12.71 12.75
C TYR A 53 0.72 -13.67 12.31
N LYS A 54 0.95 -14.73 13.08
CA LYS A 54 2.05 -15.68 12.82
C LYS A 54 1.79 -16.48 11.55
N GLU A 55 0.56 -16.89 11.35
CA GLU A 55 0.10 -17.68 10.21
C GLU A 55 0.14 -16.87 8.93
N PHE A 56 -0.30 -15.60 8.98
CA PHE A 56 -0.16 -14.67 7.85
C PHE A 56 1.30 -14.39 7.50
N LEU A 57 2.18 -14.23 8.50
CA LEU A 57 3.61 -14.05 8.26
C LEU A 57 4.21 -15.24 7.50
N VAL A 58 3.97 -16.46 7.96
CA VAL A 58 4.55 -17.67 7.36
C VAL A 58 4.08 -17.83 5.91
N ILE A 59 2.79 -17.61 5.64
CA ILE A 59 2.23 -17.69 4.28
C ILE A 59 2.72 -16.58 3.36
N SER A 60 2.94 -15.37 3.86
CA SER A 60 3.43 -14.26 3.03
C SER A 60 4.89 -14.39 2.61
N PHE A 61 5.72 -15.07 3.40
CA PHE A 61 7.15 -15.26 3.07
C PHE A 61 7.43 -16.58 2.37
N ASP A 62 6.82 -17.69 2.79
CA ASP A 62 7.09 -19.00 2.22
C ASP A 62 5.89 -19.96 2.38
N VAL A 63 5.05 -20.03 1.34
CA VAL A 63 3.93 -20.96 1.26
C VAL A 63 4.39 -22.42 1.26
N VAL A 64 5.58 -22.70 0.73
CA VAL A 64 6.12 -24.07 0.63
C VAL A 64 6.57 -24.55 2.02
N LEU A 65 7.26 -23.70 2.79
CA LEU A 65 7.61 -23.97 4.18
C LEU A 65 6.36 -24.14 5.07
N ALA A 66 5.29 -23.38 4.79
CA ALA A 66 4.04 -23.52 5.51
C ALA A 66 3.37 -24.90 5.26
N GLN A 67 3.46 -25.42 4.04
CA GLN A 67 2.97 -26.75 3.68
C GLN A 67 3.78 -27.88 4.31
N THR A 68 5.10 -27.73 4.44
CA THR A 68 5.94 -28.73 5.13
C THR A 68 5.69 -28.77 6.63
N LEU A 69 5.27 -27.66 7.23
CA LEU A 69 4.84 -27.55 8.63
C LEU A 69 3.41 -28.06 8.87
N GLN A 70 2.75 -28.67 7.87
CA GLN A 70 1.36 -29.17 7.93
C GLN A 70 0.33 -28.10 8.33
N MET A 71 0.62 -26.81 8.09
CA MET A 71 -0.36 -25.75 8.30
C MET A 71 -1.42 -25.79 7.19
N PRO A 72 -2.70 -25.51 7.51
CA PRO A 72 -3.77 -25.40 6.51
C PRO A 72 -3.63 -24.09 5.72
N THR A 73 -2.64 -24.06 4.82
CA THR A 73 -2.27 -22.87 4.02
C THR A 73 -3.42 -22.32 3.20
N GLU A 74 -4.24 -23.20 2.61
CA GLU A 74 -5.42 -22.84 1.84
C GLU A 74 -6.45 -22.08 2.68
N PHE A 75 -6.69 -22.50 3.92
CA PHE A 75 -7.64 -21.84 4.83
C PHE A 75 -7.22 -20.40 5.13
N PHE A 76 -5.96 -20.19 5.53
CA PHE A 76 -5.44 -18.86 5.83
C PHE A 76 -5.34 -17.98 4.59
N ARG A 77 -5.04 -18.55 3.42
CA ARG A 77 -5.07 -17.82 2.15
C ARG A 77 -6.48 -17.31 1.84
N TYR A 78 -7.50 -18.18 1.94
CA TYR A 78 -8.88 -17.76 1.75
C TYR A 78 -9.34 -16.77 2.83
N LEU A 79 -8.94 -16.96 4.08
CA LEU A 79 -9.23 -16.02 5.17
C LEU A 79 -8.68 -14.63 4.86
N LEU A 80 -7.42 -14.53 4.42
CA LEU A 80 -6.80 -13.26 4.03
C LEU A 80 -7.57 -12.61 2.87
N LEU A 81 -7.90 -13.39 1.84
CA LEU A 81 -8.66 -12.90 0.68
C LEU A 81 -10.05 -12.39 1.07
N ILE A 82 -10.77 -13.11 1.94
CA ILE A 82 -12.08 -12.70 2.45
C ILE A 82 -11.95 -11.41 3.28
N LEU A 83 -10.96 -11.34 4.16
CA LEU A 83 -10.73 -10.18 5.01
C LEU A 83 -10.41 -8.93 4.18
N MET A 84 -9.57 -9.09 3.14
CA MET A 84 -9.31 -8.03 2.18
C MET A 84 -10.59 -7.64 1.43
N ALA A 85 -11.35 -8.60 0.90
CA ALA A 85 -12.59 -8.31 0.16
C ALA A 85 -13.60 -7.51 1.00
N ILE A 86 -13.82 -7.91 2.25
CA ILE A 86 -14.71 -7.20 3.18
C ILE A 86 -14.20 -5.78 3.42
N THR A 87 -12.90 -5.65 3.75
CA THR A 87 -12.28 -4.34 4.01
C THR A 87 -12.39 -3.41 2.80
N ILE A 88 -12.17 -3.95 1.61
CA ILE A 88 -12.29 -3.24 0.33
C ILE A 88 -13.71 -2.73 0.11
N VAL A 89 -14.71 -3.61 0.25
CA VAL A 89 -16.12 -3.28 0.00
C VAL A 89 -16.63 -2.23 0.99
N VAL A 90 -16.30 -2.37 2.27
CA VAL A 90 -16.70 -1.39 3.31
C VAL A 90 -16.05 -0.03 3.05
N SER A 91 -14.76 -0.01 2.69
CA SER A 91 -14.04 1.25 2.42
C SER A 91 -14.57 1.97 1.17
N LEU A 92 -14.95 1.20 0.15
CA LEU A 92 -15.45 1.71 -1.13
C LEU A 92 -16.73 2.55 -0.95
N GLN A 93 -17.63 2.15 -0.06
CA GLN A 93 -18.91 2.84 0.15
C GLN A 93 -18.72 4.27 0.69
N ILE A 94 -17.75 4.48 1.58
CA ILE A 94 -17.51 5.78 2.21
C ILE A 94 -16.65 6.68 1.32
N VAL A 95 -15.61 6.09 0.73
CA VAL A 95 -14.49 6.85 0.18
C VAL A 95 -14.51 6.93 -1.34
N GLY A 96 -15.19 5.98 -2.01
CA GLY A 96 -15.19 5.84 -3.46
C GLY A 96 -14.03 5.00 -4.00
N ILE A 97 -14.22 4.40 -5.17
CA ILE A 97 -13.30 3.41 -5.77
C ILE A 97 -11.90 3.99 -6.02
N ALA A 98 -11.81 5.19 -6.57
CA ALA A 98 -10.53 5.75 -7.00
C ALA A 98 -9.61 6.03 -5.80
N LEU A 99 -10.13 6.70 -4.77
CA LEU A 99 -9.37 7.00 -3.57
C LEU A 99 -9.05 5.73 -2.77
N MET A 100 -10.00 4.79 -2.70
CA MET A 100 -9.79 3.50 -2.05
C MET A 100 -8.61 2.72 -2.67
N LEU A 101 -8.55 2.60 -4.00
CA LEU A 101 -7.45 1.89 -4.67
C LEU A 101 -6.11 2.61 -4.48
N ALA A 102 -6.10 3.95 -4.56
CA ALA A 102 -4.91 4.74 -4.32
C ALA A 102 -4.36 4.53 -2.90
N LEU A 103 -5.21 4.60 -1.87
CA LEU A 103 -4.78 4.39 -0.48
C LEU A 103 -4.49 2.92 -0.15
N LEU A 104 -5.01 1.96 -0.91
CA LEU A 104 -4.69 0.55 -0.73
C LEU A 104 -3.31 0.21 -1.31
N VAL A 105 -2.96 0.78 -2.47
CA VAL A 105 -1.74 0.43 -3.20
C VAL A 105 -0.56 1.32 -2.82
N THR A 106 -0.74 2.64 -2.79
CA THR A 106 0.35 3.61 -2.65
C THR A 106 1.11 3.48 -1.33
N PRO A 107 0.49 3.58 -0.13
CA PRO A 107 1.23 3.46 1.13
C PRO A 107 1.77 2.03 1.38
N ALA A 108 1.15 1.01 0.81
CA ALA A 108 1.67 -0.36 0.82
C ALA A 108 2.98 -0.45 0.02
N ALA A 109 3.00 0.10 -1.19
CA ALA A 109 4.19 0.19 -2.02
C ALA A 109 5.28 1.06 -1.36
N THR A 110 4.91 2.22 -0.80
CA THR A 110 5.85 3.11 -0.08
C THR A 110 6.53 2.38 1.07
N ALA A 111 5.78 1.67 1.91
CA ALA A 111 6.36 0.97 3.05
C ALA A 111 7.21 -0.24 2.64
N SER A 112 6.85 -0.91 1.54
CA SER A 112 7.63 -2.02 1.00
C SER A 112 9.02 -1.59 0.51
N LEU A 113 9.19 -0.31 0.13
CA LEU A 113 10.50 0.26 -0.19
C LEU A 113 11.33 0.46 1.10
N ILE A 114 10.69 0.86 2.19
CA ILE A 114 11.37 1.18 3.46
C ILE A 114 11.80 -0.08 4.23
N THR A 115 11.03 -1.16 4.18
CA THR A 115 11.32 -2.34 5.01
C THR A 115 10.81 -3.65 4.42
N HIS A 116 11.59 -4.73 4.61
CA HIS A 116 11.21 -6.09 4.24
C HIS A 116 10.56 -6.88 5.39
N ARG A 117 10.42 -6.29 6.59
CA ARG A 117 9.75 -6.96 7.72
C ARG A 117 8.26 -6.64 7.70
N LEU A 118 7.41 -7.66 7.50
CA LEU A 118 5.95 -7.54 7.40
C LEU A 118 5.34 -6.70 8.54
N ASN A 119 5.77 -6.94 9.79
CA ASN A 119 5.38 -6.15 10.97
C ASN A 119 5.58 -4.64 10.80
N ARG A 120 6.79 -4.25 10.37
CA ARG A 120 7.13 -2.84 10.18
C ARG A 120 6.44 -2.27 8.95
N MET A 121 6.30 -3.08 7.90
CA MET A 121 5.63 -2.69 6.66
C MET A 121 4.17 -2.33 6.93
N MET A 122 3.44 -3.16 7.67
CA MET A 122 2.03 -2.90 8.02
C MET A 122 1.85 -1.59 8.81
N ILE A 123 2.70 -1.36 9.83
CA ILE A 123 2.62 -0.15 10.65
C ILE A 123 2.98 1.09 9.83
N LEU A 124 4.06 1.02 9.03
CA LEU A 124 4.48 2.15 8.18
C LEU A 124 3.42 2.46 7.12
N SER A 125 2.85 1.46 6.44
CA SER A 125 1.77 1.67 5.48
C SER A 125 0.56 2.35 6.13
N ALA A 126 0.13 1.87 7.29
CA ALA A 126 -0.99 2.47 8.01
C ALA A 126 -0.70 3.94 8.38
N LEU A 127 0.52 4.23 8.85
CA LEU A 127 0.91 5.57 9.28
C LEU A 127 1.04 6.54 8.09
N ILE A 128 1.65 6.09 6.98
CA ILE A 128 1.76 6.87 5.74
C ILE A 128 0.37 7.14 5.15
N GLY A 129 -0.50 6.13 5.12
CA GLY A 129 -1.87 6.27 4.64
C GLY A 129 -2.69 7.24 5.48
N ALA A 130 -2.61 7.13 6.81
CA ALA A 130 -3.29 8.05 7.74
C ALA A 130 -2.77 9.49 7.61
N ALA A 131 -1.44 9.68 7.59
CA ALA A 131 -0.83 10.99 7.42
C ALA A 131 -1.21 11.63 6.07
N SER A 132 -1.18 10.85 4.99
CA SER A 132 -1.59 11.32 3.65
C SER A 132 -3.06 11.73 3.61
N SER A 133 -3.92 10.97 4.31
CA SER A 133 -5.37 11.26 4.39
C SER A 133 -5.64 12.54 5.16
N ILE A 134 -4.97 12.76 6.29
CA ILE A 134 -5.10 13.98 7.10
C ILE A 134 -4.59 15.20 6.33
N LEU A 135 -3.41 15.09 5.69
CA LEU A 135 -2.84 16.18 4.91
C LEU A 135 -3.70 16.49 3.67
N GLY A 136 -4.18 15.47 2.96
CA GLY A 136 -5.07 15.64 1.81
C GLY A 136 -6.41 16.28 2.17
N PHE A 137 -6.97 15.90 3.32
CA PHE A 137 -8.16 16.55 3.87
C PHE A 137 -7.90 18.03 4.19
N TYR A 138 -6.78 18.35 4.82
CA TYR A 138 -6.41 19.73 5.14
C TYR A 138 -6.21 20.60 3.88
N VAL A 139 -5.56 20.05 2.84
CA VAL A 139 -5.39 20.72 1.54
C VAL A 139 -6.74 20.91 0.85
N SER A 140 -7.62 19.92 0.89
CA SER A 140 -8.99 20.02 0.34
C SER A 140 -9.77 21.17 0.99
N TYR A 141 -9.64 21.35 2.31
CA TYR A 141 -10.29 22.43 3.04
C TYR A 141 -9.81 23.83 2.61
N HIS A 142 -8.53 23.99 2.28
CA HIS A 142 -7.98 25.30 1.91
C HIS A 142 -8.21 25.67 0.44
N PHE A 143 -8.21 24.68 -0.45
CA PHE A 143 -8.30 24.89 -1.90
C PHE A 143 -9.71 24.65 -2.49
N ASP A 144 -10.69 24.26 -1.66
CA ASP A 144 -12.08 23.98 -2.06
C ASP A 144 -12.17 22.92 -3.21
N ILE A 145 -11.22 21.98 -3.19
CA ILE A 145 -11.14 20.87 -4.15
C ILE A 145 -11.81 19.63 -3.54
N ALA A 146 -12.41 18.79 -4.37
CA ALA A 146 -12.93 17.48 -3.98
C ALA A 146 -11.92 16.69 -3.13
N THR A 147 -12.35 16.25 -1.95
CA THR A 147 -11.49 15.65 -0.94
C THR A 147 -10.87 14.33 -1.41
N GLY A 148 -11.62 13.52 -2.17
CA GLY A 148 -11.14 12.27 -2.76
C GLY A 148 -9.84 12.45 -3.57
N PRO A 149 -9.90 13.19 -4.70
CA PRO A 149 -8.73 13.49 -5.53
C PRO A 149 -7.59 14.19 -4.79
N SER A 150 -7.90 15.08 -3.84
CA SER A 150 -6.87 15.79 -3.06
C SER A 150 -6.03 14.81 -2.23
N ILE A 151 -6.66 13.84 -1.56
CA ILE A 151 -5.94 12.81 -0.79
C ILE A 151 -5.08 11.94 -1.73
N VAL A 152 -5.58 11.57 -2.91
CA VAL A 152 -4.80 10.81 -3.89
C VAL A 152 -3.56 11.59 -4.32
N LEU A 153 -3.69 12.88 -4.62
CA LEU A 153 -2.58 13.75 -5.02
C LEU A 153 -1.53 13.86 -3.91
N VAL A 154 -1.95 14.07 -2.66
CA VAL A 154 -1.03 14.14 -1.52
C VAL A 154 -0.35 12.80 -1.27
N SER A 155 -1.08 11.69 -1.33
CA SER A 155 -0.50 10.35 -1.17
C SER A 155 0.51 10.03 -2.28
N THR A 156 0.21 10.41 -3.52
CA THR A 156 1.11 10.25 -4.67
C THR A 156 2.36 11.11 -4.52
N ALA A 157 2.21 12.36 -4.10
CA ALA A 157 3.34 13.24 -3.81
C ALA A 157 4.24 12.67 -2.70
N CYS A 158 3.64 12.13 -1.63
CA CYS A 158 4.37 11.48 -0.55
C CYS A 158 5.12 10.23 -1.04
N PHE A 159 4.49 9.40 -1.87
CA PHE A 159 5.14 8.25 -2.51
C PHE A 159 6.32 8.68 -3.37
N ILE A 160 6.16 9.71 -4.22
CA ILE A 160 7.24 10.21 -5.07
C ILE A 160 8.42 10.73 -4.25
N LEU A 161 8.16 11.47 -3.16
CA LEU A 161 9.21 11.97 -2.27
C LEU A 161 10.00 10.83 -1.64
N ILE A 162 9.31 9.83 -1.09
CA ILE A 162 9.95 8.68 -0.44
C ILE A 162 10.67 7.80 -1.46
N PHE A 163 10.06 7.59 -2.64
CA PHE A 163 10.67 6.85 -3.74
C PHE A 163 11.93 7.55 -4.26
N ALA A 164 11.95 8.88 -4.32
CA ALA A 164 13.13 9.65 -4.73
C ALA A 164 14.27 9.52 -3.71
N GLU A 165 13.98 9.62 -2.41
CA GLU A 165 14.99 9.40 -1.36
C GLU A 165 15.55 7.96 -1.41
N GLN A 166 14.66 6.97 -1.53
CA GLN A 166 15.02 5.56 -1.64
C GLN A 166 15.92 5.28 -2.85
N SER A 167 15.52 5.75 -4.03
CA SER A 167 16.29 5.60 -5.27
C SER A 167 17.68 6.22 -5.15
N PHE A 168 17.80 7.35 -4.45
CA PHE A 168 19.09 8.01 -4.23
C PHE A 168 19.99 7.21 -3.29
N ILE A 169 19.46 6.65 -2.20
CA ILE A 169 20.21 5.85 -1.24
C ILE A 169 20.69 4.53 -1.88
N GLU A 170 19.83 3.87 -2.65
CA GLU A 170 20.17 2.61 -3.33
C GLU A 170 21.24 2.85 -4.41
N TYR A 171 21.12 3.93 -5.18
CA TYR A 171 22.15 4.35 -6.13
C TYR A 171 23.49 4.67 -5.45
N ALA A 172 23.47 5.40 -4.33
CA ALA A 172 24.68 5.71 -3.56
C ALA A 172 25.35 4.44 -3.02
N GLN A 173 24.57 3.47 -2.50
CA GLN A 173 25.07 2.18 -2.02
C GLN A 173 25.72 1.35 -3.15
N VAL A 174 25.10 1.31 -4.34
CA VAL A 174 25.65 0.59 -5.51
C VAL A 174 26.93 1.26 -6.01
N VAL A 175 27.00 2.59 -6.06
CA VAL A 175 28.21 3.31 -6.44
C VAL A 175 29.33 3.09 -5.43
N ILE A 176 29.03 3.18 -4.13
CA ILE A 176 29.99 2.93 -3.06
C ILE A 176 30.48 1.47 -3.09
N SER A 177 29.60 0.49 -3.28
CA SER A 177 30.00 -0.92 -3.34
C SER A 177 30.91 -1.20 -4.55
N ARG A 178 30.57 -0.68 -5.73
CA ARG A 178 31.42 -0.79 -6.94
C ARG A 178 32.75 -0.06 -6.76
N PHE A 179 32.74 1.09 -6.09
CA PHE A 179 33.96 1.85 -5.79
C PHE A 179 34.87 1.12 -4.79
N ILE A 180 34.32 0.53 -3.73
CA ILE A 180 35.06 -0.29 -2.77
C ILE A 180 35.63 -1.55 -3.45
N TYR A 181 34.84 -2.23 -4.29
CA TYR A 181 35.31 -3.37 -5.07
C TYR A 181 36.48 -2.99 -5.98
N TRP A 182 36.37 -1.87 -6.68
CA TRP A 182 37.45 -1.37 -7.54
C TRP A 182 38.71 -1.00 -6.74
N LEU A 183 38.55 -0.39 -5.57
CA LEU A 183 39.66 -0.08 -4.66
C LEU A 183 40.36 -1.35 -4.13
N GLN A 184 39.60 -2.39 -3.80
CA GLN A 184 40.16 -3.69 -3.40
C GLN A 184 40.92 -4.34 -4.56
N HIS A 185 40.37 -4.27 -5.78
CA HIS A 185 41.00 -4.83 -6.98
C HIS A 185 42.28 -4.10 -7.39
N LEU A 186 42.37 -2.79 -7.19
CA LEU A 186 43.61 -2.03 -7.38
C LEU A 186 44.70 -2.38 -6.36
N ARG A 187 44.30 -2.71 -5.14
CA ARG A 187 45.24 -3.07 -4.07
C ARG A 187 45.92 -4.41 -4.33
N THR A 188 45.25 -5.35 -4.99
CA THR A 188 45.80 -6.66 -5.37
C THR A 188 46.86 -6.58 -6.47
N HIS A 189 46.76 -5.65 -7.42
CA HIS A 189 47.77 -5.49 -8.48
C HIS A 189 49.10 -4.91 -7.99
N ARG A 190 49.10 -4.03 -6.97
CA ARG A 190 50.36 -3.51 -6.40
C ARG A 190 51.16 -4.56 -5.63
N ALA A 191 50.50 -5.52 -4.99
CA ALA A 191 51.17 -6.53 -4.17
C ALA A 191 51.97 -7.57 -4.99
N GLN A 192 51.60 -7.79 -6.26
CA GLN A 192 52.33 -8.71 -7.15
C GLN A 192 53.59 -8.08 -7.76
N SER A 193 53.63 -6.76 -7.92
CA SER A 193 54.80 -6.06 -8.47
C SER A 193 56.01 -6.02 -7.54
N THR A 194 55.83 -6.18 -6.23
CA THR A 194 56.91 -6.07 -5.22
C THR A 194 57.54 -7.42 -4.87
N LYS A 195 56.99 -8.55 -5.36
CA LYS A 195 57.55 -9.90 -5.16
C LYS A 195 58.45 -10.37 -6.32
N LEU A 196 58.61 -9.55 -7.36
CA LEU A 196 59.39 -9.87 -8.57
C LEU A 196 60.66 -9.01 -8.70
N SER A 197 61.03 -8.25 -7.66
CA SER A 197 62.29 -7.52 -7.51
C SER A 197 63.05 -8.04 -6.30
#